data_AF-A0A0V8QGY0-F1
#
_entry.id   AF-A0A0V8QGY0-F1
#
_cell.length_a   1.000
_cell.length_b   1.000
_cell.length_c   1.000
_cell.angle_alpha   90.00
_cell.angle_beta   90.00
_cell.angle_gamma   90.00
#
_symmetry.space_group_name_H-M   'P 1'
#
loop_
_entity.id
_entity.type
_entity.pdbx_description
1 polymer ?
#
loop_
_entity_poly.entity_id
_entity_poly.type
_entity_poly.pdbx_seq_one_letter_code
_entity_poly.pdbx_strand_id
1 'polypeptide(L)'
;MLDGIVTPEDDDSADYPCEVTMYRWHHWLMVNHLRIDGYLKSLGYRLLGFGEELLSTSMSLLDKLRSSNEEWLETILRFIYNSGGFLVSL
;
A
#
# COMPACT_ATOMS: atom_id res chain seq x y z
N MET A 1 -1.15 -36.17 6.55
CA MET A 1 -1.45 -37.53 6.02
C MET A 1 -2.07 -37.38 4.65
N LEU A 2 -1.82 -38.30 3.72
CA LEU A 2 -2.22 -38.16 2.31
C LEU A 2 -3.72 -38.47 2.04
N ASP A 3 -4.43 -39.02 3.03
CA ASP A 3 -5.85 -39.42 2.92
C ASP A 3 -6.83 -38.44 3.62
N GLY A 4 -6.34 -37.31 4.14
CA GLY A 4 -7.18 -36.30 4.78
C GLY A 4 -7.77 -35.34 3.75
N ILE A 5 -9.10 -35.18 3.74
CA ILE A 5 -9.75 -34.11 2.96
C ILE A 5 -9.38 -32.79 3.64
N VAL A 6 -8.60 -31.97 2.94
CA VAL A 6 -8.29 -30.61 3.38
C VAL A 6 -9.58 -29.78 3.33
N THR A 7 -10.01 -29.29 4.47
CA THR A 7 -11.18 -28.42 4.66
C THR A 7 -10.71 -26.98 4.85
N PRO A 8 -11.52 -25.95 4.53
CA PRO A 8 -11.18 -24.54 4.72
C PRO A 8 -10.82 -24.13 6.18
N GLU A 9 -11.07 -25.02 7.13
CA GLU A 9 -10.74 -24.84 8.55
C GLU A 9 -9.30 -25.30 8.88
N ASP A 10 -8.63 -26.00 7.96
CA ASP A 10 -7.22 -26.36 8.10
C ASP A 10 -6.36 -25.11 7.85
N ASP A 11 -5.41 -24.81 8.75
CA ASP A 11 -4.53 -23.62 8.68
C ASP A 11 -3.75 -23.54 7.34
N ASP A 12 -3.44 -24.70 6.77
CA ASP A 12 -2.76 -24.85 5.47
C ASP A 12 -3.69 -24.60 4.25
N SER A 13 -5.00 -24.48 4.47
CA SER A 13 -6.04 -24.27 3.44
C SER A 13 -6.56 -22.82 3.38
N ALA A 14 -6.08 -21.97 4.28
CA ALA A 14 -6.43 -20.57 4.34
C ALA A 14 -6.11 -19.85 3.02
N ASP A 15 -7.09 -19.18 2.41
CA ASP A 15 -6.91 -18.32 1.23
C ASP A 15 -6.32 -16.94 1.59
N TYR A 16 -5.56 -16.87 2.69
CA TYR A 16 -4.96 -15.65 3.18
C TYR A 16 -3.53 -15.89 3.67
N PRO A 17 -2.65 -14.88 3.59
CA PRO A 17 -1.29 -15.00 4.07
C PRO A 17 -1.22 -15.32 5.57
N CYS A 18 -0.27 -16.17 5.97
CA CYS A 18 -0.04 -16.48 7.38
C CYS A 18 0.31 -15.21 8.20
N GLU A 19 0.18 -15.30 9.52
CA GLU A 19 0.39 -14.18 10.45
C GLU A 19 1.74 -13.47 10.25
N VAL A 20 2.82 -14.24 10.05
CA VAL A 20 4.16 -13.68 9.81
C VAL A 20 4.21 -12.85 8.53
N THR A 21 3.50 -13.28 7.48
CA THR A 21 3.41 -12.55 6.22
C THR A 21 2.60 -11.27 6.39
N MET A 22 1.47 -11.34 7.10
CA MET A 22 0.67 -10.15 7.44
C MET A 22 1.47 -9.14 8.26
N TYR A 23 2.22 -9.58 9.27
CA TYR A 23 3.09 -8.71 10.07
C TYR A 23 4.11 -7.98 9.21
N ARG A 24 4.76 -8.70 8.29
CA ARG A 24 5.74 -8.12 7.35
C ARG A 24 5.08 -7.07 6.46
N TRP A 25 3.89 -7.34 5.91
CA TRP A 25 3.17 -6.38 5.08
C TRP A 25 2.77 -5.11 5.86
N HIS A 26 2.29 -5.27 7.08
CA HIS A 26 1.98 -4.14 7.96
C HIS A 26 3.23 -3.32 8.28
N HIS A 27 4.32 -3.98 8.66
CA HIS A 27 5.58 -3.30 8.95
C HIS A 27 6.11 -2.56 7.72
N TRP A 28 6.07 -3.18 6.54
CA TRP A 28 6.45 -2.55 5.27
C TRP A 28 5.64 -1.29 4.98
N LEU A 29 4.33 -1.34 5.18
CA LEU A 29 3.44 -0.19 4.97
C LEU A 29 3.76 0.94 5.96
N MET A 30 4.02 0.61 7.23
CA MET A 30 4.42 1.59 8.24
C MET A 30 5.73 2.29 7.87
N VAL A 31 6.76 1.53 7.47
CA VAL A 31 8.05 2.08 7.06
C VAL A 31 7.92 2.99 5.84
N ASN A 32 7.03 2.65 4.90
CA ASN A 32 6.84 3.41 3.67
C ASN A 32 5.78 4.50 3.75
N HIS A 33 5.06 4.64 4.86
CA HIS A 33 3.89 5.52 4.97
C HIS A 33 4.19 6.97 4.53
N LEU A 34 5.18 7.61 5.15
CA LEU A 34 5.56 9.00 4.83
C LEU A 34 6.12 9.15 3.41
N ARG A 35 6.82 8.11 2.92
CA ARG A 35 7.38 8.10 1.57
C ARG A 35 6.29 8.04 0.51
N ILE A 36 5.30 7.17 0.69
CA ILE A 36 4.13 7.07 -0.18
C ILE A 36 3.39 8.41 -0.21
N ASP A 37 3.12 8.99 0.96
CA ASP A 37 2.43 10.28 1.05
C ASP A 37 3.20 11.41 0.34
N GLY A 38 4.52 11.45 0.52
CA GLY A 38 5.40 12.37 -0.18
C GLY A 38 5.37 12.20 -1.71
N TYR A 39 5.35 10.96 -2.20
CA TYR A 39 5.17 10.70 -3.64
C TYR A 39 3.81 11.18 -4.13
N LEU A 40 2.72 10.87 -3.43
CA LEU A 40 1.38 11.31 -3.82
C LEU A 40 1.29 12.84 -3.94
N LYS A 41 1.84 13.58 -2.97
CA LYS A 41 1.90 15.05 -3.00
C LYS A 41 2.75 15.55 -4.16
N SER A 42 3.97 15.02 -4.30
CA SER A 42 4.90 15.41 -5.36
C SER A 42 4.36 15.14 -6.76
N LEU A 43 3.71 13.99 -6.97
CA LEU A 43 3.11 13.63 -8.26
C LEU A 43 1.82 14.42 -8.52
N GLY A 44 1.00 14.65 -7.49
CA GLY A 44 -0.16 15.52 -7.59
C GLY A 44 0.20 16.94 -8.05
N TYR A 45 1.26 17.51 -7.48
CA TYR A 45 1.79 18.80 -7.91
C TYR A 45 2.36 18.75 -9.34
N ARG A 46 3.31 17.84 -9.61
CA ARG A 46 4.06 17.83 -10.87
C ARG A 46 3.28 17.31 -12.09
N LEU A 47 2.44 16.29 -11.91
CA LEU A 47 1.76 15.59 -13.01
C LEU A 47 0.30 15.99 -13.15
N LEU A 48 -0.38 16.28 -12.04
CA LEU A 48 -1.80 16.63 -12.05
C LEU A 48 -2.05 18.15 -11.94
N GLY A 49 -0.98 18.94 -11.71
CA GLY A 49 -1.07 20.41 -11.68
C GLY A 49 -1.80 20.96 -10.46
N PHE A 50 -1.86 20.21 -9.36
CA PHE A 50 -2.38 20.75 -8.09
C PHE A 50 -1.47 21.84 -7.54
N GLY A 51 -2.03 22.75 -6.74
CA GLY A 51 -1.29 23.90 -6.21
C GLY A 51 -0.25 23.52 -5.15
N GLU A 52 0.66 24.45 -4.87
CA GLU A 52 1.76 24.28 -3.90
C GLU A 52 1.26 24.02 -2.48
N GLU A 53 0.03 24.44 -2.16
CA GLU A 53 -0.62 24.16 -0.88
C GLU A 53 -0.68 22.66 -0.58
N LEU A 54 -0.77 21.82 -1.62
CA LEU A 54 -0.74 20.36 -1.50
C LEU A 54 0.58 19.85 -0.90
N LEU A 55 1.70 20.51 -1.19
CA LEU A 55 3.02 20.11 -0.68
C LEU A 55 3.17 20.45 0.80
N SER A 56 2.54 21.55 1.24
CA SER A 56 2.58 22.01 2.64
C SER A 56 1.50 21.40 3.54
N THR A 57 0.53 20.68 2.98
CA THR A 57 -0.59 20.16 3.77
C THR A 57 -0.14 19.07 4.73
N SER A 58 -0.66 19.13 5.96
CA SER A 58 -0.55 18.06 6.95
C SER A 58 -1.50 16.90 6.68
N MET A 59 -2.40 17.03 5.71
CA MET A 59 -3.31 15.96 5.29
C MET A 59 -2.51 14.79 4.71
N SER A 60 -2.82 13.58 5.18
CA SER A 60 -2.35 12.32 4.59
C SER A 60 -3.21 11.99 3.37
N LEU A 61 -2.61 12.11 2.18
CA LEU A 61 -3.22 11.67 0.93
C LEU A 61 -3.34 10.15 0.87
N LEU A 62 -2.42 9.43 1.51
CA LEU A 62 -2.51 7.97 1.62
C LEU A 62 -3.77 7.55 2.37
N ASP A 63 -4.04 8.14 3.54
CA ASP A 63 -5.23 7.82 4.33
C ASP A 63 -6.52 8.19 3.58
N LYS A 64 -6.51 9.35 2.92
CA LYS A 64 -7.64 9.79 2.10
C LYS A 64 -7.90 8.80 0.97
N LEU A 65 -6.87 8.39 0.22
CA LEU A 65 -7.01 7.44 -0.88
C LEU A 65 -7.51 6.07 -0.38
N ARG A 66 -6.97 5.57 0.73
CA ARG A 66 -7.39 4.31 1.35
C ARG A 66 -8.85 4.33 1.79
N SER A 67 -9.36 5.48 2.25
CA SER A 67 -10.76 5.63 2.63
C SER A 67 -11.74 5.73 1.45
N SER A 68 -11.25 6.09 0.25
CA SER A 68 -12.09 6.39 -0.91
C SER A 68 -11.95 5.41 -2.07
N ASN A 69 -10.98 4.49 -2.04
CA ASN A 69 -10.68 3.57 -3.13
C ASN A 69 -10.26 2.20 -2.56
N GLU A 70 -11.01 1.15 -2.90
CA GLU A 70 -10.69 -0.22 -2.51
C GLU A 70 -9.35 -0.68 -3.10
N GLU A 71 -9.05 -0.25 -4.32
CA GLU A 71 -7.82 -0.53 -5.06
C GLU A 71 -6.70 0.49 -4.76
N TRP A 72 -6.72 1.12 -3.57
CA TRP A 72 -5.75 2.15 -3.22
C TRP A 72 -4.31 1.65 -3.33
N LEU A 73 -4.03 0.40 -2.93
CA LEU A 73 -2.68 -0.16 -2.92
C LEU A 73 -2.14 -0.33 -4.34
N GLU A 74 -2.92 -0.94 -5.22
CA GLU A 74 -2.58 -1.07 -6.64
C GLU A 74 -2.38 0.31 -7.28
N THR A 75 -3.26 1.26 -6.95
CA THR A 75 -3.21 2.64 -7.44
C THR A 75 -1.89 3.31 -7.04
N ILE A 76 -1.53 3.32 -5.75
CA ILE A 76 -0.27 3.97 -5.31
C ILE A 76 0.95 3.30 -5.92
N LEU A 77 0.97 1.98 -6.05
CA LEU A 77 2.11 1.26 -6.60
C LEU A 77 2.32 1.66 -8.07
N ARG A 78 1.24 1.71 -8.87
CA ARG A 78 1.33 2.19 -10.25
C ARG A 78 1.81 3.63 -10.33
N PHE A 79 1.25 4.54 -9.53
CA PHE A 79 1.67 5.95 -9.54
C PHE A 79 3.15 6.10 -9.21
N ILE A 80 3.63 5.40 -8.19
CA ILE A 80 5.02 5.50 -7.73
C ILE A 80 5.97 4.87 -8.75
N TYR A 81 5.75 3.62 -9.15
CA TYR A 81 6.69 2.93 -10.02
C TYR A 81 6.66 3.44 -11.46
N ASN A 82 5.51 3.84 -12.00
CA ASN A 82 5.44 4.42 -13.34
C ASN A 82 6.06 5.83 -13.42
N SER A 83 6.28 6.48 -12.28
CA SER A 83 7.00 7.77 -12.20
C SER A 83 8.49 7.62 -11.86
N GLY A 84 9.00 6.38 -11.83
CA GLY A 84 10.39 6.08 -11.48
C GLY A 84 10.70 6.13 -9.98
N GLY A 85 9.68 6.23 -9.13
CA GLY A 85 9.82 6.13 -7.69
C GLY A 85 9.99 4.69 -7.22
N PHE A 86 10.38 4.53 -5.95
CA PHE A 86 10.52 3.22 -5.31
C PHE A 86 10.21 3.28 -3.82
N LEU A 87 9.70 2.16 -3.32
CA LEU A 87 9.46 1.93 -1.90
C LEU A 87 10.60 1.10 -1.30
N VAL A 88 10.85 1.29 0.00
CA VAL A 88 11.88 0.54 0.72
C VAL A 88 11.37 -0.90 0.89
N SER A 89 12.22 -1.87 0.58
CA SER A 89 11.91 -3.29 0.81
C SER A 89 11.97 -3.63 2.30
N LEU A 90 11.34 -4.75 2.67
CA LEU A 90 11.55 -5.39 3.97
C LEU A 90 12.98 -5.92 4.12
#